data_AF-A0AA97I7Z3-F1
#
_entry.id   AF-A0AA97I7Z3-F1
#
_cell.length_a   1.000
_cell.length_b   1.000
_cell.length_c   1.000
_cell.angle_alpha   90.00
_cell.angle_beta   90.00
_cell.angle_gamma   90.00
#
_symmetry.space_group_name_H-M   'P 1'
#
loop_
_entity.id
_entity.type
_entity.pdbx_description
1 polymer ?
#
loop_
_entity_poly.entity_id
_entity_poly.type
_entity_poly.pdbx_seq_one_letter_code
_entity_poly.pdbx_strand_id
1 'polypeptide(L)' 'MFIVALVLFLAGMALFGVAFMVPAFQALVFVAGILLICLAMALPMHIKAK' A
#
# COMPACT_ATOMS: atom_id res chain seq x y z
N MET A 1 15.23 -1.69 4.54
CA MET A 1 14.02 -2.54 4.37
C MET A 1 12.83 -2.05 5.18
N PHE A 2 12.98 -1.79 6.48
CA PHE A 2 11.86 -1.29 7.30
C PHE A 2 11.34 0.08 6.84
N ILE A 3 12.23 1.04 6.54
CA ILE A 3 11.83 2.37 6.05
C ILE A 3 11.07 2.28 4.71
N VAL A 4 11.52 1.41 3.80
CA VAL A 4 10.83 1.19 2.51
C VAL A 4 9.44 0.60 2.72
N ALA A 5 9.31 -0.41 3.58
CA ALA A 5 8.02 -0.99 3.97
C ALA A 5 7.11 0.05 4.64
N LEU A 6 7.66 0.91 5.50
CA LEU A 6 6.94 1.97 6.18
C LEU A 6 6.41 3.02 5.20
N VAL A 7 7.23 3.44 4.23
CA VAL A 7 6.80 4.37 3.16
C VAL A 7 5.69 3.74 2.31
N LEU A 8 5.84 2.46 1.93
CA LEU A 8 4.82 1.73 1.17
C LEU A 8 3.50 1.59 1.94
N PHE A 9 3.59 1.37 3.26
CA PHE A 9 2.44 1.28 4.15
C PHE A 9 1.70 2.62 4.27
N LEU A 10 2.43 3.73 4.49
CA LEU A 10 1.85 5.07 4.54
C LEU A 10 1.22 5.46 3.20
N ALA A 11 1.88 5.14 2.09
CA ALA A 11 1.36 5.39 0.75
C ALA A 11 0.08 4.59 0.48
N GLY A 12 0.04 3.31 0.89
CA GLY A 12 -1.15 2.46 0.79
C GLY A 12 -2.32 2.97 1.63
N MET A 13 -2.08 3.39 2.88
CA MET A 13 -3.11 4.01 3.73
C MET A 13 -3.61 5.34 3.16
N ALA A 14 -2.72 6.17 2.61
CA ALA A 14 -3.11 7.42 1.97
C ALA A 14 -3.99 7.17 0.73
N LEU A 15 -3.61 6.24 -0.15
CA LEU A 15 -4.40 5.86 -1.32
C LEU A 15 -5.76 5.28 -0.95
N PHE A 16 -5.82 4.47 0.12
CA PHE A 16 -7.07 3.94 0.64
C PHE A 16 -8.04 5.05 1.09
N GLY A 17 -7.53 6.07 1.80
CA GLY A 17 -8.33 7.22 2.21
C GLY A 17 -8.73 8.12 1.03
N VAL A 18 -7.80 8.40 0.12
CA VAL A 18 -8.03 9.22 -1.08
C VAL A 18 -9.04 8.56 -2.01
N ALA A 19 -9.17 7.23 -2.03
CA ALA A 19 -10.15 6.53 -2.86
C ALA A 19 -11.57 7.09 -2.70
N PHE A 20 -11.95 7.53 -1.50
CA PHE A 20 -13.29 8.11 -1.22
C PHE A 20 -13.47 9.56 -1.67
N MET A 21 -12.40 10.23 -2.08
CA MET A 21 -12.40 11.62 -2.57
C MET A 21 -12.21 11.73 -4.08
N VAL A 22 -11.89 10.63 -4.77
CA VAL A 22 -11.62 10.66 -6.22
C VAL A 22 -12.94 10.62 -7.01
N PRO A 23 -13.12 11.51 -8.01
CA PRO A 23 -14.37 11.61 -8.77
C PRO A 23 -14.65 10.42 -9.73
N ALA A 24 -13.64 9.59 -10.04
CA ALA A 24 -13.76 8.42 -10.92
C ALA A 24 -12.74 7.33 -10.56
N PHE A 25 -13.01 6.07 -10.91
CA PHE A 25 -12.12 4.92 -10.64
C PHE A 25 -11.83 4.65 -9.15
N GLN A 26 -12.72 5.05 -8.24
CA GLN A 26 -12.61 4.83 -6.79
C GLN A 26 -12.28 3.38 -6.42
N ALA A 27 -12.90 2.39 -7.09
CA ALA A 27 -12.61 0.97 -6.87
C ALA A 27 -11.15 0.61 -7.21
N LEU A 28 -10.58 1.17 -8.28
CA LEU A 28 -9.19 0.92 -8.68
C LEU A 28 -8.21 1.49 -7.65
N VAL A 29 -8.46 2.73 -7.21
CA VAL A 29 -7.64 3.43 -6.21
C VAL A 29 -7.69 2.72 -4.85
N PHE A 30 -8.88 2.24 -4.47
CA PHE A 30 -9.09 1.45 -3.26
C PHE A 30 -8.31 0.13 -3.29
N VAL A 31 -8.43 -0.63 -4.38
CA VAL A 31 -7.71 -1.91 -4.55
C VAL A 31 -6.20 -1.67 -4.59
N ALA A 32 -5.73 -0.63 -5.26
CA ALA A 32 -4.31 -0.26 -5.29
C ALA A 32 -3.77 0.06 -3.88
N GLY A 33 -4.55 0.77 -3.06
CA GLY A 33 -4.21 1.04 -1.65
C GLY A 33 -4.05 -0.25 -0.83
N ILE A 34 -4.98 -1.19 -0.96
CA ILE A 34 -4.90 -2.50 -0.28
C ILE A 34 -3.67 -3.28 -0.75
N LEU A 35 -3.42 -3.35 -2.06
CA LEU A 35 -2.25 -4.06 -2.60
C LEU A 35 -0.94 -3.49 -2.10
N LEU A 36 -0.83 -2.16 -1.98
CA LEU A 36 0.36 -1.50 -1.40
C LEU A 36 0.57 -1.84 0.08
N ILE A 37 -0.50 -1.92 0.87
CA ILE A 37 -0.43 -2.35 2.27
C ILE A 37 0.03 -3.81 2.36
N CYS A 38 -0.54 -4.70 1.55
CA CYS A 38 -0.12 -6.11 1.50
C CYS A 38 1.35 -6.25 1.10
N LEU A 39 1.79 -5.50 0.09
CA LEU A 39 3.20 -5.44 -0.34
C LEU A 39 4.11 -4.93 0.78
N ALA A 40 3.69 -3.90 1.52
CA ALA A 40 4.45 -3.36 2.65
C ALA A 40 4.74 -4.43 3.71
N MET A 41 3.80 -5.34 3.96
CA MET A 41 3.95 -6.45 4.90
C MET A 41 4.76 -7.61 4.32
N ALA A 42 4.58 -7.93 3.03
CA ALA A 42 5.26 -9.03 2.36
C ALA A 42 6.77 -8.80 2.15
N LEU A 43 7.17 -7.55 1.88
CA LEU A 43 8.53 -7.14 1.54
C LEU A 43 9.58 -7.42 2.66
N PRO A 44 9.35 -7.10 3.94
CA PRO A 44 10.29 -7.43 5.01
C PRO A 44 10.38 -8.95 5.27
N MET A 45 9.33 -9.72 5.00
CA MET A 45 9.33 -11.19 5.19
C MET A 45 10.16 -11.91 4.12
N HIS A 46 10.04 -11.52 2.85
CA HIS A 46 10.73 -12.22 1.76
C HIS A 46 12.20 -11.82 1.61
N ILE A 47 12.58 -10.60 2.00
CA ILE A 47 13.97 -10.12 1.87
C ILE A 47 14.89 -10.67 2.96
N LYS A 48 14.36 -11.02 4.15
CA LYS A 48 15.16 -11.68 5.22
C LYS A 48 15.21 -13.21 5.11
N ALA A 49 14.45 -13.80 4.21
CA ALA A 49 14.41 -15.25 4.00
C ALA A 49 15.55 -15.77 3.10
N LYS A 50 16.44 -14.89 2.63
CA LYS A 50 17.58 -15.17 1.77
C LYS A 50 18.86 -14.62 2.38
#